data_AF-T1BBZ2-F1
#
_entry.id   AF-T1BBZ2-F1
#
_cell.length_a   1.000
_cell.length_b   1.000
_cell.length_c   1.000
_cell.angle_alpha   90.00
_cell.angle_beta   90.00
_cell.angle_gamma   90.00
#
_symmetry.space_group_name_H-M   'P 1'
#
loop_
_entity.id
_entity.type
_entity.pdbx_description
1 polymer ?
#
loop_
_entity_poly.entity_id
_entity_poly.type
_entity_poly.pdbx_seq_one_letter_code
_entity_poly.pdbx_strand_id
1 'polypeptide(L)'
;TELLPTLDLSGPALRSGFEELVAAAEPGGGIDVYLTALQFKSRLFGEWFLGKQSAALDTPRFLGLCTFMPTVRRRVGAWLGSNDFADLHRQLLLLMQPGTTVQTRLDAFVAAFPADRTCRWARDLAAEVLHFCAPDETPLMTRWMWDAQSGSGVL
;
A
#
# COMPACT_ATOMS: atom_id res chain seq x y z
N THR A 1 -18.22 -12.42 -20.33
CA THR A 1 -18.59 -12.09 -18.95
C THR A 1 -17.56 -12.72 -18.06
N GLU A 2 -16.60 -11.94 -17.58
CA GLU A 2 -15.56 -12.43 -16.67
C GLU A 2 -16.24 -12.77 -15.34
N LEU A 3 -16.07 -14.01 -14.86
CA LEU A 3 -16.58 -14.44 -13.56
C LEU A 3 -15.82 -13.64 -12.49
N LEU A 4 -16.53 -12.72 -11.82
CA LEU A 4 -15.98 -12.06 -10.64
C LEU A 4 -15.72 -13.15 -9.58
N PRO A 5 -14.57 -13.12 -8.89
CA PRO A 5 -14.29 -14.06 -7.81
C PRO A 5 -15.35 -13.90 -6.71
N THR A 6 -16.02 -15.01 -6.36
CA THR A 6 -16.93 -15.07 -5.22
C THR A 6 -16.13 -15.36 -3.96
N LEU A 7 -16.24 -14.50 -2.95
CA LEU A 7 -15.60 -14.69 -1.65
C LEU A 7 -16.63 -15.26 -0.66
N ASP A 8 -16.56 -16.56 -0.42
CA ASP A 8 -17.41 -17.23 0.58
C ASP A 8 -16.81 -17.07 1.98
N LEU A 9 -17.29 -16.06 2.71
CA LEU A 9 -16.81 -15.75 4.06
C LEU A 9 -17.50 -16.62 5.13
N SER A 10 -16.70 -17.34 5.93
CA SER A 10 -17.19 -18.07 7.10
C SER A 10 -17.16 -17.18 8.34
N GLY A 11 -18.33 -16.76 8.81
CA GLY A 11 -18.48 -15.97 10.05
C GLY A 11 -17.79 -16.61 11.28
N PRO A 12 -17.96 -17.92 11.54
CA PRO A 12 -17.24 -18.60 12.62
C PRO A 12 -15.72 -18.57 12.48
N ALA A 13 -15.19 -18.78 11.26
CA ALA A 13 -13.74 -18.75 11.04
C ALA A 13 -13.17 -17.34 11.24
N LEU A 14 -13.86 -16.32 10.74
CA LEU A 14 -13.48 -14.92 10.96
C LEU A 14 -13.47 -14.54 12.44
N ARG A 15 -14.45 -15.01 13.21
CA ARG A 15 -14.51 -14.77 14.65
C ARG A 15 -13.34 -15.42 15.38
N SER A 16 -13.06 -16.70 15.11
CA SER A 16 -11.92 -17.41 15.71
C SER A 16 -10.60 -16.71 15.39
N GLY A 17 -10.36 -16.37 14.11
CA GLY A 17 -9.14 -15.69 13.70
C GLY A 17 -8.98 -14.31 14.33
N PHE A 18 -10.08 -13.57 14.51
CA PHE A 18 -10.05 -12.29 15.21
C PHE A 18 -9.73 -12.45 16.71
N GLU A 19 -10.35 -13.41 17.40
CA GLU A 19 -10.09 -13.70 18.81
C GLU A 19 -8.63 -14.14 19.04
N GLU A 20 -8.10 -14.98 18.15
CA GLU A 20 -6.69 -15.39 18.16
C GLU A 20 -5.75 -14.20 17.95
N LEU A 21 -6.07 -13.29 17.02
CA LEU A 21 -5.29 -12.08 16.79
C LEU A 21 -5.29 -11.15 18.01
N VAL A 22 -6.43 -10.96 18.66
CA VAL A 22 -6.53 -10.16 19.89
C VAL A 22 -5.68 -10.77 20.99
N ALA A 23 -5.81 -12.08 21.24
CA ALA A 23 -5.02 -12.78 22.25
C ALA A 23 -3.51 -12.72 21.96
N ALA A 24 -3.11 -12.84 20.69
CA ALA A 24 -1.71 -12.75 20.28
C ALA A 24 -1.12 -11.34 20.43
N ALA A 25 -1.97 -10.30 20.41
CA ALA A 25 -1.55 -8.91 20.60
C ALA A 25 -1.33 -8.53 22.08
N GLU A 26 -1.92 -9.25 23.03
CA GLU A 26 -1.84 -8.95 24.47
C GLU A 26 -0.40 -8.77 24.99
N PRO A 27 0.57 -9.66 24.69
CA PRO A 27 1.95 -9.47 25.16
C PRO A 27 2.63 -8.22 24.61
N GLY A 28 2.14 -7.69 23.48
CA GLY A 28 2.63 -6.48 22.82
C GLY A 28 1.95 -5.18 23.28
N GLY A 29 1.10 -5.23 24.29
CA GLY A 29 0.31 -4.10 24.76
C GLY A 29 -1.10 -4.03 24.18
N GLY A 30 -1.59 -5.13 23.60
CA GLY A 30 -2.95 -5.25 23.07
C GLY A 30 -3.10 -4.69 21.66
N ILE A 31 -4.29 -4.90 21.08
CA ILE A 31 -4.60 -4.50 19.70
C ILE A 31 -4.52 -2.98 19.47
N ASP A 32 -4.77 -2.18 20.51
CA ASP A 32 -4.78 -0.71 20.45
C ASP A 32 -3.42 -0.12 20.04
N VAL A 33 -2.31 -0.78 20.40
CA VAL A 33 -0.96 -0.37 19.98
C VAL A 33 -0.82 -0.46 18.46
N TYR A 34 -1.32 -1.54 17.86
CA TYR A 34 -1.30 -1.73 16.41
C TYR A 34 -2.24 -0.75 15.71
N LEU A 35 -3.44 -0.53 16.25
CA LEU A 35 -4.38 0.47 15.73
C LEU A 35 -3.76 1.87 15.74
N THR A 36 -3.11 2.24 16.84
CA THR A 36 -2.41 3.53 16.97
C THR A 36 -1.32 3.68 15.92
N ALA A 37 -0.52 2.63 15.69
CA ALA A 37 0.53 2.64 14.67
C ALA A 37 -0.05 2.76 13.25
N LEU A 38 -1.14 2.07 12.95
CA LEU A 38 -1.82 2.15 11.65
C LEU A 38 -2.43 3.54 11.42
N GLN A 39 -3.09 4.11 12.43
CA GLN A 39 -3.62 5.48 12.38
C GLN A 39 -2.51 6.50 12.18
N PHE A 40 -1.38 6.34 12.88
CA PHE A 40 -0.21 7.20 12.70
C PHE A 40 0.31 7.15 11.26
N LYS A 41 0.48 5.94 10.70
CA LYS A 41 0.89 5.74 9.31
C LYS A 41 -0.11 6.39 8.34
N SER A 42 -1.41 6.19 8.52
CA SER A 42 -2.43 6.81 7.66
C SER A 42 -2.37 8.34 7.70
N ARG A 43 -2.23 8.94 8.90
CA ARG A 43 -2.09 10.40 9.04
C ARG A 43 -0.86 10.94 8.31
N LEU A 44 0.29 10.30 8.46
CA LEU A 44 1.52 10.68 7.75
C LEU A 44 1.34 10.62 6.23
N PHE A 45 0.66 9.60 5.72
CA PHE A 45 0.44 9.45 4.28
C PHE A 45 -0.53 10.52 3.77
N GLY A 46 -1.64 10.73 4.47
CA GLY A 46 -2.59 11.80 4.14
C GLY A 46 -1.93 13.17 4.10
N GLU A 47 -1.04 13.46 5.06
CA GLU A 47 -0.28 14.72 5.11
C GLU A 47 0.53 14.96 3.82
N TRP A 48 1.27 13.94 3.37
CA TRP A 48 2.19 14.04 2.24
C TRP A 48 1.56 13.80 0.87
N PHE A 49 0.39 13.16 0.77
CA PHE A 49 -0.19 12.79 -0.52
C PHE A 49 -1.55 13.44 -0.84
N LEU A 50 -2.34 13.86 0.15
CA LEU A 50 -3.66 14.47 -0.08
C LEU A 50 -3.66 16.00 0.01
N GLY A 51 -2.63 16.58 0.62
CA GLY A 51 -2.53 18.02 0.87
C GLY A 51 -1.69 18.80 -0.13
N LYS A 52 -1.58 20.12 0.12
CA LYS A 52 -0.67 21.04 -0.58
C LYS A 52 0.80 20.60 -0.48
N GLN A 53 1.14 19.81 0.54
CA GLN A 53 2.49 19.30 0.77
C GLN A 53 2.91 18.25 -0.26
N SER A 54 1.96 17.67 -1.01
CA SER A 54 2.26 16.67 -2.03
C SER A 54 3.24 17.17 -3.08
N ALA A 55 3.13 18.42 -3.51
CA ALA A 55 4.08 19.02 -4.47
C ALA A 55 5.49 19.25 -3.88
N ALA A 56 5.64 19.26 -2.55
CA ALA A 56 6.90 19.53 -1.85
C ALA A 56 7.54 18.27 -1.24
N LEU A 57 6.98 17.09 -1.50
CA LEU A 57 7.58 15.83 -1.08
C LEU A 57 8.95 15.68 -1.76
N ASP A 58 10.00 15.48 -0.97
CA ASP A 58 11.37 15.29 -1.45
C ASP A 58 11.87 13.86 -1.16
N THR A 59 13.03 13.51 -1.71
CA THR A 59 13.59 12.16 -1.59
C THR A 59 13.76 11.70 -0.14
N PRO A 60 14.34 12.49 0.79
CA PRO A 60 14.49 12.06 2.18
C PRO A 60 13.15 11.79 2.87
N ARG A 61 12.15 12.65 2.69
CA ARG A 61 10.82 12.46 3.30
C ARG A 61 10.10 11.25 2.71
N PHE A 62 10.17 11.09 1.38
CA PHE A 62 9.62 9.92 0.71
C PHE A 62 10.26 8.62 1.22
N LEU A 63 11.59 8.57 1.34
CA LEU A 63 12.28 7.41 1.92
C LEU A 63 11.87 7.18 3.38
N GLY A 64 11.62 8.25 4.14
CA GLY A 64 11.03 8.19 5.48
C GLY A 64 9.68 7.48 5.50
N LEU A 65 8.76 7.82 4.58
CA LEU A 65 7.48 7.13 4.43
C LEU A 65 7.66 5.66 4.04
N CYS A 66 8.63 5.36 3.16
CA CYS A 66 8.91 3.99 2.76
C CYS A 66 9.42 3.11 3.91
N THR A 67 9.93 3.66 5.02
CA THR A 67 10.36 2.85 6.18
C THR A 67 9.24 1.95 6.73
N PHE A 68 7.99 2.38 6.59
CA PHE A 68 6.78 1.65 6.98
C PHE A 68 6.32 0.58 5.96
N MET A 69 7.07 0.38 4.87
CA MET A 69 6.74 -0.55 3.77
C MET A 69 7.88 -1.56 3.56
N PRO A 70 7.93 -2.67 4.30
CA PRO A 70 9.04 -3.63 4.21
C PRO A 70 9.30 -4.17 2.79
N THR A 71 8.23 -4.34 1.99
CA THR A 71 8.28 -4.83 0.61
C THR A 71 8.83 -3.81 -0.40
N VAL A 72 8.86 -2.53 -0.02
CA VAL A 72 9.24 -1.39 -0.88
C VAL A 72 10.57 -0.79 -0.43
N ARG A 73 10.76 -0.54 0.86
CA ARG A 73 11.83 0.31 1.44
C ARG A 73 13.21 0.09 0.87
N ARG A 74 13.63 -1.17 0.77
CA ARG A 74 14.97 -1.54 0.29
C ARG A 74 15.09 -1.41 -1.22
N ARG A 75 14.02 -1.73 -1.95
CA ARG A 75 14.03 -1.79 -3.41
C ARG A 75 13.93 -0.41 -4.05
N VAL A 76 13.06 0.44 -3.51
CA VAL A 76 12.93 1.82 -3.99
C VAL A 76 14.19 2.64 -3.71
N GLY A 77 14.82 2.45 -2.55
CA GLY A 77 16.09 3.10 -2.24
C GLY A 77 17.21 2.70 -3.21
N ALA A 78 17.31 1.41 -3.56
CA ALA A 78 18.24 0.94 -4.59
C ALA A 78 17.93 1.53 -5.97
N TRP A 79 16.65 1.62 -6.35
CA TRP A 79 16.23 2.20 -7.62
C TRP A 79 16.56 3.70 -7.71
N LEU A 80 16.31 4.47 -6.64
CA LEU A 80 16.65 5.89 -6.55
C LEU A 80 18.16 6.17 -6.53
N GLY A 81 19.00 5.16 -6.29
CA GLY A 81 20.45 5.28 -6.47
C GLY A 81 20.88 5.43 -7.94
N SER A 82 19.98 5.17 -8.89
CA SER A 82 20.27 5.23 -10.34
C SER A 82 19.20 5.98 -11.14
N ASN A 83 18.17 6.51 -10.49
CA ASN A 83 17.02 7.16 -11.14
C ASN A 83 16.63 8.42 -10.36
N ASP A 84 16.05 9.40 -11.05
CA ASP A 84 15.60 10.64 -10.44
C ASP A 84 14.29 10.43 -9.67
N PHE A 85 14.24 10.97 -8.45
CA PHE A 85 13.03 11.01 -7.65
C PHE A 85 11.92 11.84 -8.30
N ALA A 86 12.26 12.87 -9.09
CA ALA A 86 11.28 13.71 -9.76
C ALA A 86 10.33 12.93 -10.68
N ASP A 87 10.82 11.89 -11.36
CA ASP A 87 10.00 11.01 -12.20
C ASP A 87 9.04 10.17 -11.35
N LEU A 88 9.53 9.55 -10.27
CA LEU A 88 8.70 8.79 -9.35
C LEU A 88 7.64 9.68 -8.69
N HIS A 89 8.02 10.88 -8.28
CA HIS A 89 7.13 11.85 -7.65
C HIS A 89 5.99 12.26 -8.58
N ARG A 90 6.30 12.52 -9.86
CA ARG A 90 5.29 12.78 -10.89
C ARG A 90 4.28 11.64 -11.00
N GLN A 91 4.74 10.39 -11.01
CA GLN A 91 3.85 9.22 -11.05
C GLN A 91 3.00 9.09 -9.78
N LEU A 92 3.57 9.39 -8.60
CA LEU A 92 2.81 9.42 -7.34
C LEU A 92 1.72 10.49 -7.34
N LEU A 93 1.98 11.67 -7.92
CA LEU A 93 0.95 12.71 -8.08
C LEU A 93 -0.17 12.24 -9.01
N LEU A 94 0.16 11.62 -10.15
CA LEU A 94 -0.82 11.05 -11.08
C LEU A 94 -1.65 9.93 -10.43
N LEU A 95 -1.02 9.07 -9.62
CA LEU A 95 -1.70 8.02 -8.86
C LEU A 95 -2.79 8.59 -7.94
N MET A 96 -2.52 9.73 -7.30
CA MET A 96 -3.44 10.38 -6.37
C MET A 96 -4.50 11.25 -7.04
N GLN A 97 -4.36 11.57 -8.33
CA GLN A 97 -5.36 12.37 -9.04
C GLN A 97 -6.71 11.64 -9.08
N PRO A 98 -7.83 12.30 -8.72
CA PRO A 98 -9.16 11.73 -8.89
C PRO A 98 -9.57 11.75 -10.38
N GLY A 99 -10.62 11.00 -10.73
CA GLY A 99 -11.23 11.05 -12.07
C GLY A 99 -11.34 9.71 -12.78
N THR A 100 -10.64 8.68 -12.30
CA THR A 100 -10.78 7.29 -12.76
C THR A 100 -10.83 6.33 -11.59
N THR A 101 -11.09 5.05 -11.85
CA THR A 101 -11.10 4.02 -10.79
C THR A 101 -9.72 3.88 -10.13
N VAL A 102 -9.71 3.42 -8.88
CA VAL A 102 -8.47 3.04 -8.15
C VAL A 102 -7.63 2.06 -8.97
N GLN A 103 -8.26 1.03 -9.55
CA GLN A 103 -7.60 0.01 -10.35
C GLN A 103 -6.90 0.63 -11.57
N THR A 104 -7.59 1.52 -12.31
CA THR A 104 -7.01 2.21 -13.47
C THR A 104 -5.78 3.03 -13.10
N ARG A 105 -5.81 3.75 -11.97
CA ARG A 105 -4.67 4.58 -11.51
C ARG A 105 -3.49 3.72 -11.07
N LEU A 106 -3.77 2.62 -10.37
CA LEU A 106 -2.76 1.64 -9.96
C LEU A 106 -2.07 1.01 -11.18
N ASP A 107 -2.84 0.59 -12.19
CA ASP A 107 -2.28 -0.03 -13.39
C ASP A 107 -1.45 0.97 -14.20
N ALA A 108 -1.92 2.21 -14.34
CA ALA A 108 -1.16 3.29 -15.00
C ALA A 108 0.16 3.59 -14.26
N PHE A 109 0.14 3.64 -12.93
CA PHE A 109 1.35 3.83 -12.12
C PHE A 109 2.34 2.68 -12.34
N VAL A 110 1.89 1.43 -12.31
CA VAL A 110 2.78 0.27 -12.51
C VAL A 110 3.36 0.26 -13.92
N ALA A 111 2.57 0.62 -14.94
CA ALA A 111 3.00 0.67 -16.33
C ALA A 111 4.06 1.76 -16.61
N ALA A 112 4.24 2.73 -15.71
CA ALA A 112 5.27 3.76 -15.82
C ALA A 112 6.69 3.26 -15.49
N PHE A 113 6.83 2.03 -14.99
CA PHE A 113 8.12 1.41 -14.64
C PHE A 113 8.43 0.22 -15.55
N PRO A 114 9.71 -0.17 -15.70
CA PRO A 114 10.09 -1.38 -16.43
C PRO A 114 9.31 -2.61 -15.93
N ALA A 115 8.74 -3.37 -16.87
CA ALA A 115 7.93 -4.56 -16.58
C ALA A 115 8.76 -5.76 -16.05
N ASP A 116 10.07 -5.58 -15.86
CA ASP A 116 10.95 -6.62 -15.36
C ASP A 116 10.84 -6.81 -13.84
N ARG A 117 11.66 -7.72 -13.28
CA ARG A 117 11.59 -8.04 -11.85
C ARG A 117 12.10 -6.92 -10.94
N THR A 118 12.80 -5.92 -11.47
CA THR A 118 13.48 -4.89 -10.69
C THR A 118 12.50 -3.90 -10.08
N CYS A 119 11.38 -3.64 -10.76
CA CYS A 119 10.37 -2.67 -10.36
C CYS A 119 9.08 -3.30 -9.83
N ARG A 120 9.10 -4.59 -9.46
CA ARG A 120 7.94 -5.26 -8.84
C ARG A 120 7.45 -4.59 -7.55
N TRP A 121 8.28 -3.76 -6.91
CA TRP A 121 7.90 -2.97 -5.74
C TRP A 121 6.92 -1.84 -6.06
N ALA A 122 6.81 -1.40 -7.32
CA ALA A 122 5.95 -0.28 -7.71
C ALA A 122 4.48 -0.55 -7.39
N ARG A 123 4.01 -1.78 -7.61
CA ARG A 123 2.63 -2.18 -7.24
C ARG A 123 2.39 -2.09 -5.74
N ASP A 124 3.32 -2.62 -4.93
CA ASP A 124 3.18 -2.63 -3.48
C ASP A 124 3.25 -1.19 -2.93
N LEU A 125 4.10 -0.33 -3.51
CA LEU A 125 4.15 1.10 -3.20
C LEU A 125 2.81 1.79 -3.49
N ALA A 126 2.27 1.61 -4.70
CA ALA A 126 1.01 2.22 -5.09
C ALA A 126 -0.16 1.77 -4.21
N ALA A 127 -0.25 0.47 -3.94
CA ALA A 127 -1.28 -0.11 -3.08
C ALA A 127 -1.22 0.46 -1.65
N GLU A 128 -0.03 0.56 -1.07
CA GLU A 128 0.18 1.13 0.26
C GLU A 128 -0.16 2.63 0.28
N VAL A 129 0.27 3.41 -0.72
CA VAL A 129 -0.04 4.84 -0.80
C VAL A 129 -1.54 5.07 -0.89
N LEU A 130 -2.23 4.39 -1.79
CA LEU A 130 -3.68 4.51 -1.97
C LEU A 130 -4.43 4.09 -0.69
N HIS A 131 -4.09 2.94 -0.11
CA HIS A 131 -4.72 2.43 1.11
C HIS A 131 -4.52 3.37 2.30
N PHE A 132 -3.28 3.78 2.60
CA PHE A 132 -3.04 4.59 3.79
C PHE A 132 -3.54 6.04 3.66
N CYS A 133 -3.82 6.52 2.44
CA CYS A 133 -4.51 7.79 2.21
C CYS A 133 -6.03 7.69 2.39
N ALA A 134 -6.63 6.55 2.06
CA ALA A 134 -8.09 6.34 2.14
C ALA A 134 -8.42 4.90 2.55
N PRO A 135 -8.13 4.48 3.80
CA PRO A 135 -8.19 3.08 4.21
C PRO A 135 -9.60 2.49 4.19
N ASP A 136 -10.62 3.35 4.36
CA ASP A 136 -12.03 2.97 4.32
C ASP A 136 -12.57 2.80 2.89
N GLU A 137 -11.88 3.37 1.88
CA GLU A 137 -12.30 3.36 0.47
C GLU A 137 -11.45 2.40 -0.38
N THR A 138 -10.19 2.21 -0.01
CA THR A 138 -9.23 1.41 -0.75
C THR A 138 -8.72 0.29 0.14
N PRO A 139 -9.05 -0.99 -0.13
CA PRO A 139 -8.48 -2.10 0.62
C PRO A 139 -6.96 -2.19 0.42
N LEU A 140 -6.24 -2.83 1.35
CA LEU A 140 -4.81 -3.04 1.20
C LEU A 140 -4.55 -4.10 0.12
N MET A 141 -4.19 -3.64 -1.09
CA MET A 141 -4.05 -4.46 -2.30
C MET A 141 -2.59 -4.84 -2.60
N THR A 142 -1.76 -5.02 -1.57
CA THR A 142 -0.38 -5.48 -1.74
C THR A 142 -0.36 -6.94 -2.20
N ARG A 143 0.66 -7.34 -2.97
CA ARG A 143 0.69 -8.70 -3.55
C ARG A 143 0.85 -9.82 -2.53
N TRP A 144 1.34 -9.52 -1.33
CA TRP A 144 1.43 -10.53 -0.27
C TRP A 144 0.10 -10.73 0.44
N MET A 145 -0.78 -9.71 0.45
CA MET A 145 -2.16 -9.85 0.93
C MET A 145 -2.96 -10.73 -0.02
N TRP A 146 -2.91 -10.42 -1.31
CA TRP A 146 -3.54 -11.20 -2.36
C TRP A 146 -2.86 -10.95 -3.71
N ASP A 147 -2.49 -12.01 -4.41
CA ASP A 147 -1.97 -11.99 -5.77
C ASP A 147 -2.93 -12.72 -6.71
N ALA A 148 -3.61 -11.96 -7.58
CA ALA A 148 -4.59 -12.51 -8.52
C ALA A 148 -3.95 -13.39 -9.61
N GLN A 149 -2.64 -13.23 -9.88
CA GLN A 149 -1.94 -14.03 -10.88
C GLN A 149 -1.62 -15.43 -10.35
N SER A 150 -1.21 -15.54 -9.08
CA SER A 150 -0.99 -16.84 -8.43
C SER A 150 -2.24 -17.42 -7.76
N GLY A 151 -3.29 -16.62 -7.57
CA GLY A 151 -4.50 -17.01 -6.85
C GLY A 151 -4.23 -17.32 -5.38
N SER A 152 -3.22 -16.68 -4.78
CA SER A 152 -2.77 -16.93 -3.41
C SER A 152 -2.61 -15.64 -2.62
N GLY A 153 -2.72 -15.74 -1.30
CA GLY A 153 -2.66 -14.61 -0.38
C GLY A 153 -2.78 -15.07 1.06
N VAL A 154 -2.84 -14.13 1.98
CA VAL A 154 -3.10 -14.39 3.42
C VAL A 154 -4.54 -14.06 3.83
N LEU A 155 -5.43 -13.82 2.85
CA LEU A 155 -6.87 -13.69 3.05
C LEU A 155 -7.54 -15.06 3.26
#